data_AF-A0A959FX14-F1
#
_entry.id   AF-A0A959FX14-F1
#
_cell.length_a   1.000
_cell.length_b   1.000
_cell.length_c   1.000
_cell.angle_alpha   90.00
_cell.angle_beta   90.00
_cell.angle_gamma   90.00
#
_symmetry.space_group_name_H-M   'P 1'
#
loop_
_entity.id
_entity.type
_entity.pdbx_description
1 polymer ?
#
loop_
_entity_poly.entity_id
_entity_poly.type
_entity_poly.pdbx_seq_one_letter_code
_entity_poly.pdbx_strand_id
1 'polypeptide(L)'
;MKLPGLHIVAFFCWLVPGLAQNADLEQLVSLDYSGTPLVRVITDMERDYGVYFSYSADHLPLDYPISVVVQQAPLQAALEAMFEDTPIVFALIGGQIMLRMDQTKAEDRIGSTPQEKPKPAIREPEPEPVVELTETDVDSNPEQTTAKAELEPLESIQKPVQSADVVYDFGREDQRFLFLDSLNTGKDDGQAVAQVSVFPSLGSNGAASKATTNNLSLNVFWGNNGGVDGLELGGFFNTIQNDVRGLQVAGLGNRVKGNVRGTQLSRLYNRAGGNSTGIQASGLANVAGSSNGIQAAGLMNVTGSSMNGLQAAGLF
;
A
#
# COMPACT_ATOMS: atom_id res chain seq x y z
N MET A 1 21.24 -53.98 -9.82
CA MET A 1 21.44 -52.52 -9.95
C MET A 1 20.08 -51.86 -9.67
N LYS A 2 19.90 -51.25 -8.48
CA LYS A 2 18.65 -50.62 -8.03
C LYS A 2 18.87 -49.10 -7.99
N LEU A 3 18.00 -48.33 -8.63
CA LEU A 3 17.97 -46.86 -8.55
C LEU A 3 17.34 -46.42 -7.20
N PRO A 4 17.84 -45.36 -6.54
CA PRO A 4 17.23 -44.83 -5.33
C PRO A 4 16.00 -43.96 -5.65
N GLY A 5 15.01 -44.00 -4.75
CA GLY A 5 13.68 -43.43 -4.93
C GLY A 5 13.64 -41.91 -4.91
N LEU A 6 12.84 -41.37 -5.82
CA LEU A 6 12.41 -39.98 -5.88
C LEU A 6 11.29 -39.76 -4.86
N HIS A 7 11.60 -39.11 -3.73
CA HIS A 7 10.57 -38.68 -2.78
C HIS A 7 9.89 -37.42 -3.30
N ILE A 8 8.66 -37.58 -3.81
CA ILE A 8 7.75 -36.47 -4.09
C ILE A 8 7.21 -35.99 -2.74
N VAL A 9 7.69 -34.85 -2.26
CA VAL A 9 7.07 -34.15 -1.13
C VAL A 9 5.82 -33.45 -1.67
N ALA A 10 4.67 -34.07 -1.45
CA ALA A 10 3.38 -33.45 -1.70
C ALA A 10 3.15 -32.35 -0.66
N PHE A 11 3.25 -31.09 -1.07
CA PHE A 11 2.87 -29.95 -0.25
C PHE A 11 1.34 -29.87 -0.23
N PHE A 12 0.73 -30.51 0.76
CA PHE A 12 -0.68 -30.31 1.08
C PHE A 12 -0.82 -28.93 1.73
N CYS A 13 -1.07 -27.90 0.91
CA CYS A 13 -1.56 -26.63 1.42
C CYS A 13 -2.94 -26.88 2.02
N TRP A 14 -3.01 -26.89 3.35
CA TRP A 14 -4.26 -26.69 4.07
C TRP A 14 -4.78 -25.31 3.68
N LEU A 15 -5.75 -25.30 2.78
CA LEU A 15 -6.62 -24.16 2.52
C LEU A 15 -7.37 -23.93 3.83
N VAL A 16 -6.94 -22.97 4.64
CA VAL A 16 -7.85 -22.34 5.58
C VAL A 16 -8.77 -21.48 4.70
N PRO A 17 -10.08 -21.77 4.60
CA PRO A 17 -10.99 -20.81 4.03
C PRO A 17 -11.10 -19.65 5.03
N GLY A 18 -10.16 -18.72 4.97
CA GLY A 18 -10.43 -17.36 5.38
C GLY A 18 -11.51 -16.88 4.43
N LEU A 19 -12.75 -16.75 4.92
CA LEU A 19 -13.78 -16.02 4.22
C LEU A 19 -13.17 -14.66 3.87
N ALA A 20 -12.89 -14.42 2.59
CA ALA A 20 -12.61 -13.08 2.10
C ALA A 20 -13.91 -12.29 2.30
N GLN A 21 -14.09 -11.70 3.48
CA GLN A 21 -15.15 -10.75 3.73
C GLN A 21 -14.76 -9.50 2.94
N ASN A 22 -15.49 -9.25 1.85
CA ASN A 22 -15.39 -7.98 1.15
C ASN A 22 -15.72 -6.86 2.15
N ALA A 23 -15.04 -5.71 2.07
CA ALA A 23 -15.48 -4.51 2.78
C ALA A 23 -16.96 -4.26 2.45
N ASP A 24 -17.83 -4.48 3.43
CA ASP A 24 -19.26 -4.27 3.29
C ASP A 24 -19.53 -2.78 3.41
N LEU A 25 -19.87 -2.14 2.29
CA LEU A 25 -20.05 -0.68 2.22
C LEU A 25 -21.26 -0.20 3.03
N GLU A 26 -22.21 -1.11 3.28
CA GLU A 26 -23.42 -0.85 4.06
C GLU A 26 -23.20 -1.09 5.56
N GLN A 27 -22.02 -1.60 5.96
CA GLN A 27 -21.68 -1.76 7.37
C GLN A 27 -21.68 -0.40 8.06
N LEU A 28 -22.41 -0.31 9.17
CA LEU A 28 -22.51 0.92 9.94
C LEU A 28 -21.25 1.11 10.78
N VAL A 29 -20.67 2.31 10.70
CA VAL A 29 -19.50 2.73 11.46
C VAL A 29 -19.77 4.02 12.22
N SER A 30 -19.05 4.19 13.32
CA SER A 30 -19.01 5.42 14.12
C SER A 30 -17.57 5.87 14.27
N LEU A 31 -17.25 7.07 13.81
CA LEU A 31 -15.90 7.64 13.82
C LEU A 31 -15.92 8.94 14.62
N ASP A 32 -14.94 9.13 15.49
CA ASP A 32 -14.72 10.36 16.23
C ASP A 32 -13.22 10.62 16.32
N TYR A 33 -12.72 11.36 15.35
CA TYR A 33 -11.30 11.73 15.24
C TYR A 33 -11.15 13.25 15.18
N SER A 34 -10.13 13.75 15.86
CA SER A 34 -9.83 15.18 15.94
C SER A 34 -8.32 15.38 15.81
N GLY A 35 -7.87 15.74 14.60
CA GLY A 35 -6.44 15.91 14.30
C GLY A 35 -5.63 14.62 14.42
N THR A 36 -6.28 13.46 14.32
CA THR A 36 -5.63 12.16 14.51
C THR A 36 -4.80 11.81 13.27
N PRO A 37 -3.54 11.33 13.41
CA PRO A 37 -2.74 10.91 12.26
C PRO A 37 -3.43 9.81 11.45
N LEU A 38 -3.39 9.90 10.13
CA LEU A 38 -4.02 8.96 9.20
C LEU A 38 -3.65 7.50 9.49
N VAL A 39 -2.40 7.21 9.87
CA VAL A 39 -1.96 5.85 10.25
C VAL A 39 -2.76 5.27 11.43
N ARG A 40 -3.10 6.10 12.42
CA ARG A 40 -3.90 5.67 13.57
C ARG A 40 -5.33 5.41 13.15
N VAL A 41 -5.92 6.31 12.37
CA VAL A 41 -7.28 6.16 11.84
C VAL A 41 -7.42 4.88 11.03
N ILE A 42 -6.47 4.60 10.12
CA ILE A 42 -6.43 3.36 9.34
C ILE A 42 -6.38 2.15 10.29
N THR A 43 -5.42 2.14 11.22
CA THR A 43 -5.22 1.01 12.15
C THR A 43 -6.46 0.72 12.99
N ASP A 44 -7.09 1.77 13.53
CA ASP A 44 -8.30 1.66 14.33
C ASP A 44 -9.46 1.14 13.48
N MET A 45 -9.63 1.62 12.24
CA MET A 45 -10.67 1.12 11.35
C MET A 45 -10.46 -0.35 10.93
N GLU A 46 -9.23 -0.77 10.62
CA GLU A 46 -8.94 -2.18 10.31
C GLU A 46 -9.24 -3.10 11.49
N ARG A 47 -8.91 -2.66 12.71
CA ARG A 47 -9.16 -3.40 13.95
C ARG A 47 -10.64 -3.47 14.31
N ASP A 48 -11.33 -2.33 14.29
CA ASP A 48 -12.67 -2.18 14.87
C ASP A 48 -13.77 -2.57 13.89
N TYR A 49 -13.51 -2.45 12.59
CA TYR A 49 -14.49 -2.71 11.53
C TYR A 49 -14.10 -3.84 10.57
N GLY A 50 -12.92 -4.43 10.72
CA GLY A 50 -12.48 -5.57 9.88
C GLY A 50 -12.28 -5.21 8.40
N VAL A 51 -12.11 -3.93 8.11
CA VAL A 51 -11.80 -3.43 6.76
C VAL A 51 -10.29 -3.51 6.52
N TYR A 52 -9.87 -3.43 5.25
CA TYR A 52 -8.45 -3.46 4.90
C TYR A 52 -8.11 -2.31 3.97
N PHE A 53 -7.09 -1.53 4.33
CA PHE A 53 -6.62 -0.43 3.52
C PHE A 53 -5.40 -0.85 2.69
N SER A 54 -5.32 -0.31 1.47
CA SER A 54 -4.17 -0.51 0.58
C SER A 54 -3.67 0.84 0.10
N TYR A 55 -2.38 1.12 0.29
CA TYR A 55 -1.79 2.40 -0.06
C TYR A 55 -0.29 2.28 -0.29
N SER A 56 0.29 3.28 -0.96
CA SER A 56 1.75 3.43 -1.09
C SER A 56 2.25 4.38 -0.01
N ALA A 57 3.06 3.88 0.92
CA ALA A 57 3.66 4.69 1.99
C ALA A 57 4.57 5.81 1.46
N ASP A 58 5.17 5.64 0.27
CA ASP A 58 6.00 6.66 -0.37
C ASP A 58 5.19 7.82 -0.96
N HIS A 59 3.87 7.66 -1.10
CA HIS A 59 2.99 8.57 -1.82
C HIS A 59 1.75 8.99 -1.04
N LEU A 60 1.59 8.53 0.20
CA LEU A 60 0.50 8.89 1.09
C LEU A 60 1.08 9.37 2.44
N PRO A 61 0.87 10.63 2.84
CA PRO A 61 1.36 11.15 4.11
C PRO A 61 0.60 10.51 5.28
N LEU A 62 1.24 9.55 5.96
CA LEU A 62 0.64 8.78 7.05
C LEU A 62 0.47 9.58 8.35
N ASP A 63 1.17 10.69 8.47
CA ASP A 63 1.08 11.69 9.53
C ASP A 63 -0.02 12.73 9.27
N TYR A 64 -0.70 12.67 8.11
CA TYR A 64 -1.73 13.64 7.75
C TYR A 64 -2.86 13.64 8.79
N PRO A 65 -3.21 14.80 9.38
CA PRO A 65 -4.23 14.87 10.41
C PRO A 65 -5.63 14.72 9.82
N ILE A 66 -6.41 13.79 10.37
CA ILE A 66 -7.79 13.52 9.99
C ILE A 66 -8.71 13.95 11.13
N SER A 67 -9.75 14.70 10.77
CA SER A 67 -10.81 15.12 11.68
C SER A 67 -12.16 14.76 11.06
N VAL A 68 -12.92 13.91 11.73
CA VAL A 68 -14.24 13.45 11.25
C VAL A 68 -15.08 13.00 12.44
N VAL A 69 -16.36 13.37 12.45
CA VAL A 69 -17.33 12.91 13.44
C VAL A 69 -18.55 12.37 12.69
N VAL A 70 -18.75 11.07 12.79
CA VAL A 70 -19.83 10.35 12.10
C VAL A 70 -20.40 9.31 13.06
N GLN A 71 -21.72 9.21 13.16
CA GLN A 71 -22.40 8.26 14.05
C GLN A 71 -23.32 7.35 13.24
N GLN A 72 -23.13 6.03 13.35
CA GLN A 72 -23.95 5.01 12.69
C GLN A 72 -24.22 5.28 11.21
N ALA A 73 -23.19 5.62 10.44
CA ALA A 73 -23.31 5.81 9.00
C ALA A 73 -22.74 4.61 8.25
N PRO A 74 -23.23 4.32 7.02
CA PRO A 74 -22.58 3.36 6.13
C PRO A 74 -21.10 3.70 5.95
N LEU A 75 -20.26 2.68 5.90
CA LEU A 75 -18.81 2.80 5.73
C LEU A 75 -18.45 3.71 4.56
N GLN A 76 -19.18 3.62 3.43
CA GLN A 76 -18.96 4.50 2.29
C GLN A 76 -19.14 5.99 2.66
N ALA A 77 -20.25 6.35 3.30
CA ALA A 77 -20.53 7.73 3.69
C ALA A 77 -19.51 8.25 4.71
N ALA A 78 -19.04 7.38 5.60
CA ALA A 78 -18.00 7.72 6.56
C ALA A 78 -16.64 7.98 5.88
N LEU A 79 -16.26 7.18 4.89
CA LEU A 79 -15.05 7.39 4.08
C LEU A 79 -15.14 8.67 3.24
N GLU A 80 -16.30 8.96 2.66
CA GLU A 80 -16.56 10.20 1.92
C GLU A 80 -16.38 11.42 2.82
N ALA A 81 -17.03 11.45 4.00
CA ALA A 81 -16.91 12.54 4.97
C ALA A 81 -15.47 12.68 5.51
N MET A 82 -14.78 11.57 5.74
CA MET A 82 -13.41 11.57 6.27
C MET A 82 -12.40 12.20 5.30
N PHE A 83 -12.59 12.01 3.99
CA PHE A 83 -11.65 12.45 2.97
C PHE A 83 -12.10 13.67 2.17
N GLU A 84 -13.31 14.20 2.43
CA GLU A 84 -13.91 15.34 1.72
C GLU A 84 -12.95 16.53 1.64
N ASP A 85 -12.40 16.94 2.79
CA ASP A 85 -11.51 18.10 2.94
C ASP A 85 -10.01 17.75 2.84
N THR A 86 -9.69 16.58 2.30
CA THR A 86 -8.32 16.07 2.19
C THR A 86 -7.90 15.89 0.72
N PRO A 87 -6.60 15.96 0.41
CA PRO A 87 -6.09 15.57 -0.91
C PRO A 87 -6.10 14.04 -1.11
N ILE A 88 -6.65 13.27 -0.17
CA ILE A 88 -6.71 11.81 -0.22
C ILE A 88 -8.01 11.42 -0.91
N VAL A 89 -7.95 10.45 -1.81
CA VAL A 89 -9.12 9.83 -2.42
C VAL A 89 -9.05 8.32 -2.25
N PHE A 90 -10.21 7.69 -2.16
CA PHE A 90 -10.31 6.26 -1.99
C PHE A 90 -11.02 5.57 -3.17
N ALA A 91 -10.76 4.29 -3.36
CA ALA A 91 -11.46 3.43 -4.30
C ALA A 91 -11.63 2.02 -3.72
N LEU A 92 -12.73 1.35 -4.04
CA LEU A 92 -12.96 -0.03 -3.64
C LEU A 92 -12.57 -0.99 -4.74
N ILE A 93 -11.55 -1.81 -4.48
CA ILE A 93 -11.03 -2.78 -5.44
C ILE A 93 -10.84 -4.11 -4.72
N GLY A 94 -11.59 -5.14 -5.13
CA GLY A 94 -11.41 -6.52 -4.64
C GLY A 94 -11.60 -6.68 -3.13
N GLY A 95 -12.52 -5.91 -2.53
CA GLY A 95 -12.81 -5.98 -1.10
C GLY A 95 -11.87 -5.15 -0.20
N GLN A 96 -10.94 -4.40 -0.78
CA GLN A 96 -10.04 -3.48 -0.06
C GLN A 96 -10.37 -2.02 -0.37
N ILE A 97 -10.04 -1.14 0.59
CA ILE A 97 -10.13 0.32 0.46
C ILE A 97 -8.75 0.84 0.01
N MET A 98 -8.61 1.16 -1.27
CA MET A 98 -7.37 1.70 -1.81
C MET A 98 -7.30 3.22 -1.61
N LEU A 99 -6.27 3.72 -0.93
CA LEU A 99 -6.03 5.15 -0.74
C LEU A 99 -4.93 5.66 -1.67
N ARG A 100 -5.13 6.85 -2.22
CA ARG A 100 -4.14 7.56 -3.04
C ARG A 100 -4.27 9.07 -2.85
N MET A 101 -3.20 9.78 -3.13
CA MET A 101 -3.25 11.24 -3.24
C MET A 101 -3.82 11.66 -4.59
N ASP A 102 -4.64 12.69 -4.58
CA ASP A 102 -5.08 13.44 -5.76
C ASP A 102 -4.38 14.80 -5.79
N GLN A 103 -3.45 14.95 -6.73
CA GLN A 103 -2.64 16.15 -6.88
C GLN A 103 -3.48 17.37 -7.28
N THR A 104 -4.62 17.18 -7.95
CA THR A 104 -5.50 18.28 -8.37
C THR A 104 -6.19 18.95 -7.18
N LYS A 105 -6.64 18.15 -6.20
CA LYS A 105 -7.16 18.65 -4.91
C LYS A 105 -6.08 19.31 -4.04
N ALA A 106 -4.82 18.93 -4.22
CA ALA A 106 -3.70 19.54 -3.50
C ALA A 106 -3.34 20.92 -4.08
N GLU A 107 -3.43 21.09 -5.40
CA GLU A 107 -3.10 22.32 -6.13
C GLU A 107 -4.17 23.41 -6.02
N ASP A 108 -5.46 23.07 -6.00
CA ASP A 108 -6.56 24.03 -5.75
C ASP A 108 -6.43 24.77 -4.42
N ARG A 109 -5.63 24.24 -3.48
CA ARG A 109 -5.34 24.83 -2.17
C ARG A 109 -4.09 25.72 -2.16
N ILE A 110 -3.21 25.61 -3.17
CA ILE A 110 -2.05 26.50 -3.34
C ILE A 110 -2.45 27.80 -4.05
N GLY A 111 -3.52 27.77 -4.85
CA GLY A 111 -4.10 28.94 -5.52
C GLY A 111 -5.12 29.76 -4.72
N SER A 112 -5.59 29.26 -3.58
CA SER A 112 -6.51 29.98 -2.69
C SER A 112 -5.75 30.59 -1.52
N THR A 113 -5.53 31.91 -1.52
CA THR A 113 -5.21 32.66 -0.31
C THR A 113 -6.21 32.27 0.80
N PRO A 114 -5.77 31.93 2.02
CA PRO A 114 -6.69 31.67 3.12
C PRO A 114 -7.57 32.91 3.35
N GLN A 115 -8.83 32.88 2.91
CA GLN A 115 -9.84 33.74 3.51
C GLN A 115 -10.12 33.16 4.89
N GLU A 116 -9.61 33.86 5.90
CA GLU A 116 -9.96 33.66 7.29
C GLU A 116 -11.49 33.79 7.42
N LYS A 117 -12.19 32.66 7.58
CA LYS A 117 -13.60 32.68 8.00
C LYS A 117 -13.66 33.42 9.36
N PRO A 118 -14.59 34.37 9.56
CA PRO A 118 -14.69 35.09 10.81
C PRO A 118 -14.87 34.12 11.96
N LYS A 119 -13.98 34.21 12.96
CA LYS A 119 -14.10 33.51 14.25
C LYS A 119 -15.48 33.82 14.85
N PRO A 120 -16.27 32.80 15.28
CA PRO A 120 -17.50 33.06 16.03
C PRO A 120 -17.15 33.90 17.26
N ALA A 121 -17.89 34.98 17.47
CA ALA A 121 -17.72 35.84 18.64
C ALA A 121 -17.85 35.00 19.91
N ILE A 122 -16.78 34.96 20.71
CA ILE A 122 -16.86 34.49 22.09
C ILE A 122 -17.79 35.48 22.80
N ARG A 123 -19.00 35.03 23.15
CA ARG A 123 -19.84 35.78 24.08
C ARG A 123 -19.13 35.75 25.44
N GLU A 124 -18.69 36.92 25.86
CA GLU A 124 -18.27 37.21 27.22
C GLU A 124 -19.39 36.75 28.18
N PRO A 125 -19.11 35.94 29.21
CA PRO A 125 -20.13 35.54 30.17
C PRO A 125 -20.61 36.79 30.93
N GLU A 126 -21.93 37.00 30.91
CA GLU A 126 -22.63 38.07 31.60
C GLU A 126 -22.37 37.97 33.11
N PRO A 127 -22.01 39.06 33.81
CA PRO A 127 -21.66 39.00 35.23
C PRO A 127 -22.90 38.64 36.07
N GLU A 128 -22.79 37.58 36.86
CA GLU A 128 -23.79 37.22 37.87
C GLU A 128 -23.97 38.35 38.89
N PRO A 129 -25.20 38.59 39.42
CA PRO A 129 -25.44 39.66 40.36
C PRO A 129 -24.76 39.37 41.70
N VAL A 130 -24.00 40.35 42.20
CA VAL A 130 -23.36 40.35 43.51
C VAL A 130 -24.43 40.30 44.60
N VAL A 131 -24.51 39.20 45.35
CA VAL A 131 -25.31 39.12 46.58
C VAL A 131 -24.49 39.74 47.71
N GLU A 132 -24.99 40.84 48.24
CA GLU A 132 -24.51 41.55 49.43
C GLU A 132 -24.72 40.67 50.67
N LEU A 133 -23.63 40.12 51.22
CA LEU A 133 -23.65 39.46 52.52
C LEU A 133 -23.27 40.48 53.58
N THR A 134 -24.27 40.86 54.39
CA THR A 134 -24.13 41.70 55.57
C THR A 134 -23.37 40.95 56.68
N GLU A 135 -22.42 41.65 57.28
CA GLU A 135 -21.61 41.20 58.41
C GLU A 135 -22.47 40.99 59.66
N THR A 136 -22.22 39.89 60.38
CA THR A 136 -22.39 39.83 61.84
C THR A 136 -21.32 38.91 62.45
N ASP A 137 -20.29 39.56 62.95
CA ASP A 137 -19.62 39.41 64.25
C ASP A 137 -19.30 38.03 64.87
N VAL A 138 -17.98 37.84 65.03
CA VAL A 138 -17.25 37.53 66.30
C VAL A 138 -17.56 36.19 67.00
N ASP A 139 -16.61 35.24 67.02
CA ASP A 139 -15.54 35.14 68.03
C ASP A 139 -14.75 33.80 67.94
N SER A 140 -13.53 33.84 68.48
CA SER A 140 -12.68 32.74 69.00
C SER A 140 -11.77 31.94 68.05
N ASN A 141 -10.59 32.54 67.88
CA ASN A 141 -9.24 31.98 67.66
C ASN A 141 -8.81 30.95 68.75
N PRO A 142 -7.56 30.41 68.77
CA PRO A 142 -6.75 29.64 67.80
C PRO A 142 -6.33 28.25 68.34
N GLU A 143 -5.88 27.35 67.46
CA GLU A 143 -4.67 26.56 67.75
C GLU A 143 -3.72 26.54 66.54
N GLN A 144 -2.61 27.27 66.69
CA GLN A 144 -1.38 27.12 65.93
C GLN A 144 -0.39 26.35 66.80
N THR A 145 0.26 25.33 66.25
CA THR A 145 1.58 24.91 66.75
C THR A 145 2.63 25.26 65.70
N THR A 146 3.59 26.05 66.16
CA THR A 146 4.72 26.66 65.44
C THR A 146 5.99 25.86 65.73
N ALA A 147 6.86 25.69 64.72
CA ALA A 147 8.31 25.63 64.87
C ALA A 147 8.93 25.88 63.48
N LYS A 148 9.24 27.14 63.15
CA LYS A 148 10.55 27.82 63.29
C LYS A 148 11.69 27.17 62.50
N ALA A 149 12.17 27.97 61.55
CA ALA A 149 13.17 27.70 60.54
C ALA A 149 14.60 27.85 61.07
N GLU A 150 15.53 27.09 60.47
CA GLU A 150 16.94 27.46 60.33
C GLU A 150 17.29 27.36 58.84
N LEU A 151 17.59 28.52 58.23
CA LEU A 151 17.93 28.69 56.82
C LEU A 151 19.46 28.74 56.71
N GLU A 152 20.05 27.75 56.04
CA GLU A 152 21.44 27.80 55.56
C GLU A 152 21.51 28.60 54.23
N PRO A 153 22.60 29.32 53.93
CA PRO A 153 22.61 30.36 52.89
C PRO A 153 22.59 29.81 51.47
N LEU A 154 21.87 30.51 50.59
CA LEU A 154 21.87 30.29 49.14
C LEU A 154 23.22 30.67 48.53
N GLU A 155 24.07 29.69 48.24
CA GLU A 155 25.12 29.84 47.23
C GLU A 155 24.59 29.41 45.86
N SER A 156 24.39 30.42 45.01
CA SER A 156 24.09 30.30 43.60
C SER A 156 25.24 29.60 42.85
N ILE A 157 25.03 28.36 42.41
CA ILE A 157 25.76 27.81 41.26
C ILE A 157 24.74 27.41 40.21
N GLN A 158 24.43 28.39 39.38
CA GLN A 158 23.66 28.26 38.16
C GLN A 158 24.56 27.62 37.09
N LYS A 159 24.38 26.32 36.80
CA LYS A 159 24.78 25.68 35.53
C LYS A 159 23.76 24.59 35.15
N PRO A 160 23.47 24.43 33.84
CA PRO A 160 22.16 23.96 33.35
C PRO A 160 21.93 22.47 33.59
N VAL A 161 20.68 22.15 33.95
CA VAL A 161 20.12 20.79 33.97
C VAL A 161 20.15 20.26 32.53
N GLN A 162 21.08 19.36 32.24
CA GLN A 162 21.04 18.54 31.03
C GLN A 162 19.89 17.55 31.19
N SER A 163 18.88 17.68 30.33
CA SER A 163 17.92 16.62 30.04
C SER A 163 18.72 15.37 29.65
N ALA A 164 18.67 14.34 30.48
CA ALA A 164 19.09 13.01 30.06
C ALA A 164 18.16 12.61 28.90
N ASP A 165 18.74 12.45 27.71
CA ASP A 165 18.08 11.82 26.57
C ASP A 165 17.72 10.39 26.95
N VAL A 166 16.53 10.20 27.52
CA VAL A 166 15.89 8.89 27.54
C VAL A 166 15.29 8.71 26.15
N VAL A 167 16.17 8.31 25.23
CA VAL A 167 15.79 7.72 23.95
C VAL A 167 14.93 6.49 24.29
N TYR A 168 13.64 6.55 23.97
CA TYR A 168 12.85 5.32 23.83
C TYR A 168 13.42 4.57 22.63
N ASP A 169 14.36 3.67 22.90
CA ASP A 169 14.72 2.57 22.03
C ASP A 169 13.47 1.71 21.84
N PHE A 170 12.68 2.01 20.82
CA PHE A 170 11.77 1.03 20.22
C PHE A 170 12.65 0.05 19.44
N GLY A 171 13.34 -0.78 20.20
CA GLY A 171 14.01 -1.95 19.71
C GLY A 171 13.00 -2.81 18.96
N ARG A 172 13.29 -3.03 17.69
CA ARG A 172 12.99 -4.23 16.91
C ARG A 172 11.87 -5.11 17.49
N GLU A 173 10.64 -4.84 17.09
CA GLU A 173 9.70 -5.95 16.81
C GLU A 173 9.77 -6.33 15.33
N ASP A 174 11.01 -6.59 14.89
CA ASP A 174 11.40 -7.20 13.63
C ASP A 174 11.08 -8.71 13.65
N GLN A 175 9.82 -9.12 13.65
CA GLN A 175 9.50 -10.56 13.52
C GLN A 175 8.34 -10.90 12.57
N ARG A 176 7.61 -9.93 12.00
CA ARG A 176 6.49 -10.22 11.07
C ARG A 176 6.71 -9.80 9.62
N PHE A 177 7.77 -9.03 9.35
CA PHE A 177 8.17 -8.63 7.98
C PHE A 177 9.47 -9.30 7.49
N LEU A 178 10.13 -10.12 8.32
CA LEU A 178 11.44 -10.72 8.01
C LEU A 178 11.41 -11.94 7.06
N PHE A 179 10.25 -12.38 6.56
CA PHE A 179 10.22 -13.53 5.66
C PHE A 179 10.46 -13.18 4.19
N LEU A 180 10.16 -11.94 3.76
CA LEU A 180 10.26 -11.53 2.35
C LEU A 180 11.60 -10.93 1.96
N ASP A 181 12.38 -10.42 2.92
CA ASP A 181 13.71 -9.85 2.67
C ASP A 181 14.79 -10.94 2.50
N SER A 182 14.56 -12.15 3.05
CA SER A 182 15.51 -13.28 2.94
C SER A 182 15.51 -13.99 1.57
N LEU A 183 14.62 -13.60 0.64
CA LEU A 183 14.63 -14.09 -0.74
C LEU A 183 15.49 -13.22 -1.67
N ASN A 184 16.36 -12.37 -1.13
CA ASN A 184 17.30 -11.57 -1.90
C ASN A 184 18.38 -12.47 -2.54
N THR A 185 18.03 -13.08 -3.67
CA THR A 185 18.91 -13.94 -4.46
C THR A 185 19.78 -13.08 -5.39
N GLY A 186 20.98 -12.74 -4.91
CA GLY A 186 22.08 -12.19 -5.72
C GLY A 186 21.67 -11.08 -6.69
N LYS A 187 21.36 -9.89 -6.17
CA LYS A 187 21.15 -8.69 -7.00
C LYS A 187 22.50 -8.10 -7.39
N ASP A 188 22.89 -8.31 -8.65
CA ASP A 188 23.86 -7.44 -9.35
C ASP A 188 23.06 -6.36 -10.10
N ASP A 189 23.63 -5.16 -10.30
CA ASP A 189 22.98 -3.97 -10.86
C ASP A 189 21.94 -4.27 -11.97
N GLY A 190 20.65 -4.21 -11.63
CA GLY A 190 19.54 -4.40 -12.57
C GLY A 190 19.21 -5.85 -12.93
N GLN A 191 19.81 -6.84 -12.28
CA GLN A 191 19.50 -8.27 -12.44
C GLN A 191 19.19 -8.93 -11.10
N ALA A 192 18.30 -9.92 -11.11
CA ALA A 192 18.02 -10.77 -9.96
C ALA A 192 17.83 -12.22 -10.42
N VAL A 193 18.29 -13.17 -9.62
CA VAL A 193 18.14 -14.59 -9.99
C VAL A 193 16.68 -15.01 -9.92
N ALA A 194 15.98 -14.62 -8.86
CA ALA A 194 14.58 -14.97 -8.67
C ALA A 194 13.78 -13.83 -8.06
N GLN A 195 12.48 -13.82 -8.36
CA GLN A 195 11.51 -13.01 -7.65
C GLN A 195 10.20 -13.71 -7.40
N VAL A 196 9.53 -13.22 -6.35
CA VAL A 196 8.14 -13.52 -6.06
C VAL A 196 7.40 -12.19 -5.88
N SER A 197 6.29 -12.01 -6.59
CA SER A 197 5.42 -10.84 -6.42
C SER A 197 3.96 -11.25 -6.24
N VAL A 198 3.20 -10.47 -5.48
CA VAL A 198 1.75 -10.64 -5.35
C VAL A 198 1.03 -9.67 -6.29
N PHE A 199 1.46 -8.41 -6.27
CA PHE A 199 0.99 -7.32 -7.12
C PHE A 199 2.17 -6.51 -7.66
N PRO A 200 1.97 -5.59 -8.63
CA PRO A 200 3.03 -4.72 -9.09
C PRO A 200 3.61 -3.93 -7.92
N SER A 201 4.93 -3.87 -7.81
CA SER A 201 5.67 -3.23 -6.72
C SER A 201 5.58 -3.92 -5.34
N LEU A 202 4.76 -4.96 -5.19
CA LEU A 202 4.65 -5.76 -3.97
C LEU A 202 5.25 -7.15 -4.20
N GLY A 203 6.55 -7.26 -4.01
CA GLY A 203 7.33 -8.48 -4.20
C GLY A 203 8.79 -8.30 -3.78
N SER A 204 9.62 -9.34 -3.93
CA SER A 204 11.03 -9.36 -3.50
C SER A 204 11.92 -8.31 -4.20
N ASN A 205 11.44 -7.73 -5.31
CA ASN A 205 12.11 -6.63 -6.02
C ASN A 205 11.53 -5.24 -5.70
N GLY A 206 10.42 -5.15 -4.95
CA GLY A 206 9.81 -3.89 -4.52
C GLY A 206 9.65 -2.86 -5.65
N ALA A 207 10.00 -1.60 -5.37
CA ALA A 207 9.96 -0.51 -6.34
C ALA A 207 10.89 -0.71 -7.56
N ALA A 208 11.97 -1.49 -7.41
CA ALA A 208 12.92 -1.75 -8.48
C ALA A 208 12.42 -2.78 -9.52
N SER A 209 11.28 -3.46 -9.27
CA SER A 209 10.78 -4.54 -10.13
C SER A 209 10.73 -4.16 -11.62
N LYS A 210 10.34 -2.92 -11.97
CA LYS A 210 10.29 -2.41 -13.36
C LYS A 210 11.64 -2.21 -14.03
N ALA A 211 12.72 -2.15 -13.27
CA ALA A 211 14.08 -1.96 -13.76
C ALA A 211 14.92 -3.25 -13.67
N THR A 212 14.44 -4.26 -12.94
CA THR A 212 15.17 -5.52 -12.70
C THR A 212 14.79 -6.59 -13.72
N THR A 213 15.82 -7.18 -14.34
CA THR A 213 15.69 -8.39 -15.17
C THR A 213 15.82 -9.63 -14.29
N ASN A 214 14.90 -10.58 -14.42
CA ASN A 214 14.85 -11.75 -13.55
C ASN A 214 15.06 -13.05 -14.33
N ASN A 215 15.85 -13.99 -13.80
CA ASN A 215 15.95 -15.30 -14.43
C ASN A 215 14.73 -16.19 -14.10
N LEU A 216 14.20 -16.05 -12.89
CA LEU A 216 12.98 -16.70 -12.44
C LEU A 216 12.00 -15.67 -11.86
N SER A 217 10.74 -15.70 -12.28
CA SER A 217 9.71 -14.80 -11.77
C SER A 217 8.42 -15.54 -11.48
N LEU A 218 7.96 -15.45 -10.24
CA LEU A 218 6.69 -16.03 -9.80
C LEU A 218 5.74 -14.92 -9.34
N ASN A 219 4.65 -14.73 -10.06
CA ASN A 219 3.72 -13.63 -9.84
C ASN A 219 2.33 -14.18 -9.48
N VAL A 220 1.85 -13.94 -8.25
CA VAL A 220 0.60 -14.55 -7.76
C VAL A 220 -0.62 -14.03 -8.52
N PHE A 221 -0.77 -12.70 -8.66
CA PHE A 221 -1.88 -12.12 -9.43
C PHE A 221 -1.36 -11.36 -10.64
N TRP A 222 -0.45 -10.43 -10.40
CA TRP A 222 0.10 -9.57 -11.45
C TRP A 222 1.60 -9.34 -11.25
N GLY A 223 2.39 -9.78 -12.23
CA GLY A 223 3.83 -9.54 -12.33
C GLY A 223 4.21 -8.30 -13.10
N ASN A 224 5.22 -7.56 -12.64
CA ASN A 224 5.67 -6.36 -13.32
C ASN A 224 7.19 -6.19 -13.25
N ASN A 225 7.87 -6.53 -14.33
CA ASN A 225 9.31 -6.73 -14.36
C ASN A 225 10.02 -5.87 -15.39
N GLY A 226 11.30 -5.57 -15.17
CA GLY A 226 12.15 -4.93 -16.17
C GLY A 226 12.38 -5.85 -17.34
N GLY A 227 12.81 -7.08 -17.08
CA GLY A 227 13.02 -8.12 -18.08
C GLY A 227 12.92 -9.52 -17.50
N VAL A 228 12.95 -10.53 -18.35
CA VAL A 228 13.08 -11.94 -17.94
C VAL A 228 14.11 -12.64 -18.83
N ASP A 229 15.05 -13.36 -18.22
CA ASP A 229 16.00 -14.25 -18.92
C ASP A 229 15.95 -15.66 -18.32
N GLY A 230 14.85 -16.36 -18.60
CA GLY A 230 14.55 -17.68 -18.07
C GLY A 230 13.06 -18.00 -18.04
N LEU A 231 12.47 -18.06 -16.84
CA LEU A 231 11.08 -18.49 -16.62
C LEU A 231 10.28 -17.44 -15.87
N GLU A 232 9.09 -17.13 -16.38
CA GLU A 232 8.09 -16.34 -15.65
C GLU A 232 6.72 -17.05 -15.64
N LEU A 233 6.16 -17.16 -14.44
CA LEU A 233 4.84 -17.74 -14.18
C LEU A 233 3.96 -16.70 -13.47
N GLY A 234 2.82 -16.37 -14.07
CA GLY A 234 1.85 -15.42 -13.53
C GLY A 234 0.47 -16.03 -13.34
N GLY A 235 -0.20 -15.72 -12.22
CA GLY A 235 -1.57 -16.16 -11.99
C GLY A 235 -2.55 -15.54 -12.99
N PHE A 236 -2.56 -14.22 -13.16
CA PHE A 236 -3.39 -13.56 -14.17
C PHE A 236 -2.59 -12.85 -15.25
N PHE A 237 -1.72 -11.91 -14.87
CA PHE A 237 -1.02 -11.06 -15.83
C PHE A 237 0.49 -10.98 -15.56
N ASN A 238 1.27 -10.92 -16.63
CA ASN A 238 2.69 -10.53 -16.58
C ASN A 238 2.92 -9.31 -17.48
N THR A 239 3.58 -8.28 -16.93
CA THR A 239 3.98 -7.08 -17.66
C THR A 239 5.50 -6.92 -17.63
N ILE A 240 6.13 -6.83 -18.79
CA ILE A 240 7.58 -6.66 -18.96
C ILE A 240 7.87 -5.34 -19.66
N GLN A 241 8.77 -4.55 -19.09
CA GLN A 241 9.13 -3.23 -19.62
C GLN A 241 10.14 -3.29 -20.77
N ASN A 242 11.05 -4.26 -20.73
CA ASN A 242 12.09 -4.47 -21.73
C ASN A 242 11.82 -5.78 -22.48
N ASP A 243 12.76 -6.72 -22.43
CA ASP A 243 12.74 -7.95 -23.21
C ASP A 243 12.46 -9.20 -22.35
N VAL A 244 11.94 -10.23 -23.02
CA VAL A 244 11.86 -11.60 -22.49
C VAL A 244 12.74 -12.51 -23.34
N ARG A 245 13.57 -13.31 -22.68
CA ARG A 245 14.30 -14.44 -23.24
C ARG A 245 13.91 -15.68 -22.44
N GLY A 246 13.21 -16.63 -23.05
CA GLY A 246 12.76 -17.85 -22.38
C GLY A 246 11.24 -18.07 -22.38
N LEU A 247 10.70 -18.62 -21.29
CA LEU A 247 9.29 -19.04 -21.18
C LEU A 247 8.51 -18.08 -20.27
N GLN A 248 7.40 -17.56 -20.77
CA GLN A 248 6.48 -16.71 -20.02
C GLN A 248 5.06 -17.27 -20.10
N VAL A 249 4.47 -17.55 -18.94
CA VAL A 249 3.11 -18.11 -18.82
C VAL A 249 2.27 -17.25 -17.90
N ALA A 250 1.07 -16.90 -18.32
CA ALA A 250 0.09 -16.21 -17.47
C ALA A 250 -1.31 -16.79 -17.61
N GLY A 251 -2.08 -16.83 -16.53
CA GLY A 251 -3.45 -17.35 -16.60
C GLY A 251 -4.37 -16.57 -17.53
N LEU A 252 -4.21 -15.25 -17.69
CA LEU A 252 -5.00 -14.43 -18.61
C LEU A 252 -4.17 -13.82 -19.74
N GLY A 253 -3.07 -13.13 -19.45
CA GLY A 253 -2.31 -12.50 -20.52
C GLY A 253 -0.91 -12.05 -20.18
N ASN A 254 -0.08 -11.98 -21.23
CA ASN A 254 1.30 -11.52 -21.15
C ASN A 254 1.48 -10.26 -22.00
N ARG A 255 2.17 -9.25 -21.47
CA ARG A 255 2.50 -8.03 -22.19
C ARG A 255 3.98 -7.70 -22.03
N VAL A 256 4.70 -7.66 -23.14
CA VAL A 256 6.12 -7.27 -23.22
C VAL A 256 6.20 -6.03 -24.09
N LYS A 257 6.79 -4.94 -23.58
CA LYS A 257 6.95 -3.71 -24.37
C LYS A 257 8.07 -3.82 -25.41
N GLY A 258 9.14 -4.55 -25.09
CA GLY A 258 10.24 -4.85 -26.00
C GLY A 258 10.03 -6.14 -26.79
N ASN A 259 11.10 -6.92 -26.92
CA ASN A 259 11.18 -8.11 -27.72
C ASN A 259 10.95 -9.39 -26.89
N VAL A 260 10.48 -10.42 -27.57
CA VAL A 260 10.32 -11.76 -27.02
C VAL A 260 11.17 -12.71 -27.83
N ARG A 261 12.08 -13.43 -27.17
CA ARG A 261 12.82 -14.55 -27.74
C ARG A 261 12.52 -15.80 -26.92
N GLY A 262 11.55 -16.58 -27.35
CA GLY A 262 11.11 -17.79 -26.64
C GLY A 262 9.61 -18.02 -26.79
N THR A 263 8.96 -18.42 -25.69
CA THR A 263 7.56 -18.87 -25.71
C THR A 263 6.70 -18.04 -24.77
N GLN A 264 5.58 -17.51 -25.28
CA GLN A 264 4.53 -16.89 -24.49
C GLN A 264 3.24 -17.71 -24.55
N LEU A 265 2.71 -18.08 -23.39
CA LEU A 265 1.46 -18.82 -23.25
C LEU A 265 0.49 -18.08 -22.34
N SER A 266 -0.75 -17.96 -22.77
CA SER A 266 -1.83 -17.45 -21.93
C SER A 266 -3.20 -17.93 -22.36
N ARG A 267 -4.22 -17.70 -21.52
CA ARG A 267 -5.60 -18.06 -21.88
C ARG A 267 -6.24 -17.05 -22.83
N LEU A 268 -5.99 -15.75 -22.67
CA LEU A 268 -6.66 -14.72 -23.46
C LEU A 268 -5.72 -14.13 -24.51
N TYR A 269 -4.61 -13.51 -24.10
CA TYR A 269 -3.77 -12.81 -25.06
C TYR A 269 -2.28 -12.79 -24.73
N ASN A 270 -1.45 -12.67 -25.77
CA ASN A 270 -0.04 -12.34 -25.65
C ASN A 270 0.29 -11.13 -26.51
N ARG A 271 1.13 -10.22 -26.02
CA ARG A 271 1.60 -9.07 -26.77
C ARG A 271 3.10 -8.85 -26.61
N ALA A 272 3.80 -8.75 -27.73
CA ALA A 272 5.15 -8.20 -27.85
C ALA A 272 5.08 -6.86 -28.58
N GLY A 273 5.62 -5.79 -28.00
CA GLY A 273 5.68 -4.48 -28.66
C GLY A 273 6.71 -4.44 -29.79
N GLY A 274 7.79 -5.22 -29.67
CA GLY A 274 8.83 -5.39 -30.67
C GLY A 274 8.74 -6.73 -31.40
N ASN A 275 9.89 -7.37 -31.62
CA ASN A 275 9.99 -8.63 -32.34
C ASN A 275 9.66 -9.82 -31.43
N SER A 276 8.84 -10.75 -31.93
CA SER A 276 8.59 -12.05 -31.30
C SER A 276 9.27 -13.15 -32.11
N THR A 277 10.33 -13.75 -31.56
CA THR A 277 11.02 -14.91 -32.14
C THR A 277 10.73 -16.14 -31.30
N GLY A 278 10.01 -17.12 -31.84
CA GLY A 278 9.61 -18.34 -31.13
C GLY A 278 8.11 -18.63 -31.22
N ILE A 279 7.45 -18.87 -30.08
CA ILE A 279 6.04 -19.29 -30.04
C ILE A 279 5.21 -18.29 -29.23
N GLN A 280 4.10 -17.81 -29.80
CA GLN A 280 3.04 -17.15 -29.05
C GLN A 280 1.76 -17.96 -29.22
N ALA A 281 1.19 -18.43 -28.11
CA ALA A 281 -0.08 -19.15 -28.13
C ALA A 281 -1.06 -18.63 -27.08
N SER A 282 -2.29 -18.33 -27.52
CA SER A 282 -3.35 -17.85 -26.65
C SER A 282 -4.74 -18.27 -27.12
N GLY A 283 -5.75 -18.16 -26.25
CA GLY A 283 -7.12 -18.48 -26.62
C GLY A 283 -7.78 -17.44 -27.52
N LEU A 284 -7.47 -16.15 -27.37
CA LEU A 284 -8.08 -15.08 -28.16
C LEU A 284 -7.11 -14.46 -29.14
N ALA A 285 -6.03 -13.82 -28.67
CA ALA A 285 -5.21 -12.98 -29.55
C ALA A 285 -3.72 -12.97 -29.25
N ASN A 286 -2.89 -13.12 -30.28
CA ASN A 286 -1.46 -12.79 -30.19
C ASN A 286 -1.15 -11.55 -31.01
N VAL A 287 -0.29 -10.67 -30.49
CA VAL A 287 0.14 -9.45 -31.17
C VAL A 287 1.67 -9.32 -31.08
N ALA A 288 2.31 -9.03 -32.21
CA ALA A 288 3.74 -8.71 -32.26
C ALA A 288 4.02 -7.56 -33.24
N GLY A 289 5.12 -6.83 -33.05
CA GLY A 289 5.63 -5.89 -34.05
C GLY A 289 6.08 -6.63 -35.31
N SER A 290 7.04 -7.53 -35.16
CA SER A 290 7.36 -8.57 -36.17
C SER A 290 7.34 -9.95 -35.53
N SER A 291 7.06 -10.98 -36.30
CA SER A 291 7.01 -12.36 -35.83
C SER A 291 7.93 -13.26 -36.64
N ASN A 292 8.78 -14.02 -35.97
CA ASN A 292 9.63 -15.06 -36.54
C ASN A 292 9.40 -16.37 -35.77
N GLY A 293 8.48 -17.20 -36.24
CA GLY A 293 8.09 -18.46 -35.58
C GLY A 293 6.60 -18.76 -35.70
N ILE A 294 5.98 -19.20 -34.61
CA ILE A 294 4.59 -19.66 -34.57
C ILE A 294 3.73 -18.68 -33.77
N GLN A 295 2.65 -18.20 -34.36
CA GLN A 295 1.55 -17.54 -33.66
C GLN A 295 0.29 -18.39 -33.79
N ALA A 296 -0.28 -18.81 -32.67
CA ALA A 296 -1.50 -19.63 -32.62
C ALA A 296 -2.54 -19.00 -31.68
N ALA A 297 -3.69 -18.61 -32.22
CA ALA A 297 -4.76 -17.98 -31.46
C ALA A 297 -6.12 -18.56 -31.84
N GLY A 298 -7.09 -18.57 -30.91
CA GLY A 298 -8.45 -18.97 -31.26
C GLY A 298 -9.16 -17.95 -32.15
N LEU A 299 -8.94 -16.65 -31.91
CA LEU A 299 -9.57 -15.59 -32.71
C LEU A 299 -8.61 -14.98 -33.72
N MET A 300 -7.53 -14.35 -33.28
CA MET A 300 -6.66 -13.60 -34.19
C MET A 300 -5.18 -13.57 -33.85
N ASN A 301 -4.33 -13.45 -34.87
CA ASN A 301 -2.93 -13.12 -34.71
C ASN A 301 -2.60 -11.85 -35.51
N VAL A 302 -1.94 -10.89 -34.89
CA VAL A 302 -1.58 -9.62 -35.53
C VAL A 302 -0.07 -9.45 -35.51
N THR A 303 0.51 -9.21 -36.69
CA THR A 303 1.91 -8.84 -36.83
C THR A 303 1.99 -7.53 -37.61
N GLY A 304 2.59 -6.50 -37.01
CA GLY A 304 2.58 -5.13 -37.55
C GLY A 304 3.47 -4.91 -38.78
N SER A 305 4.58 -5.63 -38.90
CA SER A 305 5.55 -5.44 -39.98
C SER A 305 5.78 -6.69 -40.82
N SER A 306 6.48 -7.70 -40.28
CA SER A 306 6.82 -8.90 -41.04
C SER A 306 6.54 -10.17 -40.24
N MET A 307 5.92 -11.15 -40.90
CA MET A 307 5.71 -12.50 -40.38
C MET A 307 6.58 -13.48 -41.19
N ASN A 308 7.46 -14.20 -40.51
CA ASN A 308 8.20 -15.34 -41.04
C ASN A 308 7.89 -16.57 -40.17
N GLY A 309 7.18 -17.54 -40.73
CA GLY A 309 6.78 -18.75 -40.02
C GLY A 309 5.29 -19.04 -40.16
N LEU A 310 4.68 -19.61 -39.12
CA LEU A 310 3.29 -20.06 -39.15
C LEU A 310 2.39 -19.12 -38.33
N GLN A 311 1.28 -18.72 -38.94
CA GLN A 311 0.21 -17.99 -38.28
C GLN A 311 -1.09 -18.80 -38.40
N ALA A 312 -1.65 -19.23 -37.27
CA ALA A 312 -2.86 -20.03 -37.21
C ALA A 312 -3.90 -19.36 -36.31
N ALA A 313 -5.02 -18.94 -36.90
CA ALA A 313 -6.13 -18.30 -36.20
C ALA A 313 -7.47 -18.84 -36.69
N GLY A 314 -8.50 -18.78 -35.84
CA GLY A 314 -9.86 -19.13 -36.24
C GLY A 314 -10.51 -18.07 -37.15
N LEU A 315 -10.04 -16.82 -37.09
CA LEU A 315 -10.63 -15.73 -37.87
C LEU A 315 -9.61 -14.91 -38.68
N PHE A 316 -8.61 -14.30 -38.03
CA PHE A 316 -7.67 -13.36 -38.70
C PHE A 316 -6.20 -13.59 -38.33
#